data_AF-A0A7S3EJS5-F1
#
_entry.id   AF-A0A7S3EJS5-F1
#
_cell.length_a   1.000
_cell.length_b   1.000
_cell.length_c   1.000
_cell.angle_alpha   90.00
_cell.angle_beta   90.00
_cell.angle_gamma   90.00
#
_symmetry.space_group_name_H-M   'P 1'
#
loop_
_entity.id
_entity.type
_entity.pdbx_description
1 polymer ?
#
loop_
_entity_poly.entity_id
_entity_poly.type
_entity_poly.pdbx_seq_one_letter_code
_entity_poly.pdbx_strand_id
1 'polypeptide(L)'
;MSGLTGILLIVFGLAGVLFGLRVDVEDGLKKCVLETGHAGQIMRGSYSVLPRGREIVVEVREAETGRLVYSSTRGDELFEITAAVDGRLEVCFQNLHAG
;
A
#
# COMPACT_ATOMS: atom_id res chain seq x y z
N MET A 1 -10.70 7.17 22.36
CA MET A 1 -11.46 6.09 21.67
C MET A 1 -10.64 5.73 20.46
N SER A 2 -10.05 4.53 20.40
CA SER A 2 -9.23 4.13 19.26
C SER A 2 -10.09 3.99 18.00
N GLY A 3 -9.82 4.80 16.98
CA GLY A 3 -10.42 4.69 15.66
C GLY A 3 -9.74 3.60 14.85
N LEU A 4 -10.55 2.84 14.11
CA LEU A 4 -10.09 1.86 13.13
C LEU A 4 -10.30 2.46 11.73
N THR A 5 -9.25 2.50 10.92
CA THR A 5 -9.33 2.90 9.51
C THR A 5 -9.18 1.68 8.62
N GLY A 6 -10.23 1.35 7.87
CA GLY A 6 -10.22 0.27 6.88
C GLY A 6 -9.66 0.75 5.55
N ILE A 7 -8.78 -0.03 4.94
CA ILE A 7 -8.18 0.28 3.65
C ILE A 7 -8.48 -0.87 2.70
N LEU A 8 -9.15 -0.58 1.59
CA LEU A 8 -9.31 -1.54 0.52
C LEU A 8 -8.14 -1.38 -0.45
N LEU A 9 -7.21 -2.33 -0.45
CA LEU A 9 -6.11 -2.39 -1.40
C LEU A 9 -6.46 -3.40 -2.51
N ILE A 10 -6.32 -2.98 -3.76
CA ILE A 10 -6.43 -3.85 -4.93
C ILE A 10 -5.14 -3.73 -5.71
N VAL A 11 -4.48 -4.85 -5.99
CA VAL A 11 -3.25 -4.88 -6.79
C VAL A 11 -3.52 -5.63 -8.08
N PHE A 12 -3.03 -5.06 -9.17
CA PHE A 12 -3.16 -5.54 -10.54
C PHE A 12 -1.77 -5.89 -11.09
N GLY A 13 -1.72 -7.01 -11.79
CA GLY A 13 -0.60 -7.41 -12.63
C GLY A 13 -0.93 -7.21 -14.10
N LEU A 14 0.02 -7.55 -14.97
CA LEU A 14 -0.13 -7.47 -16.43
C LEU A 14 -1.31 -8.30 -16.98
N ALA A 15 -1.75 -9.35 -16.27
CA ALA A 15 -2.83 -10.26 -16.67
C ALA A 15 -4.19 -9.97 -16.00
N GLY A 16 -4.31 -8.93 -15.16
CA GLY A 16 -5.56 -8.59 -14.44
C GLY A 16 -5.35 -8.38 -12.93
N VAL A 17 -6.45 -8.42 -12.16
CA VAL A 17 -6.40 -8.32 -10.69
C VAL A 17 -5.58 -9.49 -10.16
N LEU A 18 -4.50 -9.19 -9.44
CA LEU A 18 -3.73 -10.22 -8.72
C LEU A 18 -4.45 -10.58 -7.42
N PHE A 19 -4.89 -9.58 -6.65
CA PHE A 19 -5.68 -9.77 -5.44
C PHE A 19 -6.33 -8.45 -4.98
N GLY A 20 -7.34 -8.58 -4.12
CA GLY A 20 -7.93 -7.49 -3.35
C GLY A 20 -7.97 -7.86 -1.87
N LEU A 21 -7.52 -6.96 -1.00
CA LEU A 21 -7.42 -7.16 0.45
C LEU A 21 -7.99 -5.96 1.20
N ARG A 22 -8.69 -6.23 2.30
CA ARG A 22 -9.00 -5.22 3.29
C ARG A 22 -7.95 -5.23 4.40
N VAL A 23 -7.32 -4.08 4.63
CA VAL A 23 -6.33 -3.85 5.69
C VAL A 23 -6.92 -2.87 6.69
N ASP A 24 -7.25 -3.33 7.88
CA ASP A 24 -7.71 -2.44 8.96
C ASP A 24 -6.51 -1.95 9.77
N VAL A 25 -6.28 -0.63 9.81
CA VAL A 25 -5.16 0.03 10.49
C VAL A 25 -5.69 0.88 11.65
N GLU A 26 -5.27 0.56 12.86
CA GLU A 26 -5.60 1.33 14.06
C GLU A 26 -4.87 2.68 14.07
N ASP A 27 -5.46 3.66 14.74
CA ASP A 27 -4.88 4.98 14.95
C ASP A 27 -3.43 4.90 15.50
N GLY A 28 -2.51 5.64 14.88
CA GLY A 28 -1.09 5.68 15.23
C GLY A 28 -0.27 4.45 14.79
N LEU A 29 -0.90 3.43 14.20
CA LEU A 29 -0.21 2.22 13.78
C LEU A 29 0.10 2.20 12.28
N LYS A 30 1.08 1.35 11.94
CA LYS A 30 1.48 1.01 10.57
C LYS A 30 1.23 -0.48 10.33
N LYS A 31 0.63 -0.83 9.20
CA LYS A 31 0.52 -2.22 8.73
C LYS A 31 1.07 -2.33 7.32
N CYS A 32 1.70 -3.46 7.01
CA CYS A 32 2.31 -3.71 5.71
C CYS A 32 1.81 -5.03 5.12
N VAL A 33 1.71 -5.07 3.79
CA VAL A 33 1.42 -6.25 2.98
C VAL A 33 2.64 -6.51 2.10
N LEU A 34 2.98 -7.79 1.90
CA LEU A 34 4.12 -8.19 1.10
C LEU A 34 3.66 -8.76 -0.22
N GLU A 35 4.15 -8.19 -1.31
CA GLU A 35 3.92 -8.68 -2.67
C GLU A 35 5.21 -9.15 -3.31
N THR A 36 5.13 -10.17 -4.15
CA THR A 36 6.29 -10.64 -4.91
C THR A 36 6.41 -9.81 -6.19
N GLY A 37 7.58 -9.21 -6.41
CA GLY A 37 7.92 -8.46 -7.60
C GLY A 37 9.11 -9.08 -8.32
N HIS A 38 9.05 -9.07 -9.65
CA HIS A 38 10.16 -9.46 -10.51
C HIS A 38 10.83 -8.23 -11.11
N ALA A 39 12.15 -8.26 -11.31
CA ALA A 39 12.90 -7.16 -11.89
C ALA A 39 12.30 -6.75 -13.26
N GLY A 40 11.98 -5.46 -13.41
CA GLY A 40 11.35 -4.90 -14.61
C GLY A 40 9.83 -5.12 -14.70
N GLN A 41 9.21 -5.82 -13.75
CA GLN A 41 7.77 -5.98 -13.69
C GLN A 41 7.09 -4.66 -13.34
N ILE A 42 6.10 -4.27 -14.14
CA ILE A 42 5.19 -3.18 -13.84
C ILE A 42 4.05 -3.72 -12.98
N MET A 43 3.84 -3.10 -11.82
CA MET A 43 2.72 -3.38 -10.94
C MET A 43 1.86 -2.14 -10.79
N ARG A 44 0.55 -2.34 -10.82
CA ARG A 44 -0.43 -1.28 -10.60
C ARG A 44 -1.20 -1.59 -9.34
N GLY A 45 -1.45 -0.59 -8.51
CA GLY A 45 -2.30 -0.73 -7.34
C GLY A 45 -3.33 0.38 -7.30
N SER A 46 -4.43 0.10 -6.64
CA SER A 46 -5.36 1.13 -6.17
C SER A 46 -5.64 0.91 -4.70
N TYR A 47 -5.78 1.98 -3.95
CA TYR A 47 -6.28 1.88 -2.59
C TYR A 47 -7.38 2.89 -2.33
N SER A 48 -8.26 2.55 -1.39
CA SER A 48 -9.30 3.44 -0.88
C SER A 48 -9.35 3.42 0.63
N VAL A 49 -9.40 4.59 1.24
CA VAL A 49 -9.38 4.78 2.70
C VAL A 49 -10.80 5.00 3.22
N LEU A 50 -11.19 4.18 4.20
CA LEU A 50 -12.52 4.15 4.80
C LEU A 50 -12.44 4.27 6.34
N PRO A 51 -13.20 5.19 6.98
CA PRO A 51 -14.07 6.18 6.35
C PRO A 51 -13.24 7.26 5.62
N ARG A 52 -13.85 7.88 4.60
CA ARG A 52 -13.21 8.97 3.85
C ARG A 52 -12.79 10.12 4.77
N GLY A 53 -11.68 10.77 4.43
CA GLY A 53 -11.15 11.91 5.17
C GLY A 53 -10.17 11.56 6.30
N ARG A 54 -9.84 10.28 6.48
CA ARG A 54 -8.72 9.85 7.34
C ARG A 54 -7.39 10.12 6.65
N GLU A 55 -6.41 10.59 7.42
CA GLU A 55 -5.05 10.83 6.94
C GLU A 55 -4.23 9.55 7.08
N ILE A 56 -3.93 8.93 5.94
CA ILE A 56 -3.13 7.72 5.83
C ILE A 56 -1.90 8.02 4.97
N VAL A 57 -0.72 7.63 5.43
CA VAL A 57 0.48 7.54 4.58
C VAL A 57 0.53 6.16 3.96
N VAL A 58 0.62 6.11 2.65
CA VAL A 58 0.89 4.89 1.88
C VAL A 58 2.32 4.95 1.38
N GLU A 59 3.09 3.90 1.62
CA GLU A 59 4.43 3.73 1.09
C GLU A 59 4.55 2.38 0.40
N VAL A 60 5.27 2.32 -0.72
CA VAL A 60 5.73 1.06 -1.28
C VAL A 60 7.26 1.06 -1.31
N ARG A 61 7.85 0.03 -0.72
CA ARG A 61 9.30 -0.15 -0.63
C ARG A 61 9.72 -1.50 -1.17
N GLU A 62 10.88 -1.57 -1.81
CA GLU A 62 11.54 -2.86 -2.08
C GLU A 62 12.12 -3.40 -0.77
N ALA A 63 11.67 -4.59 -0.34
CA ALA A 63 12.09 -5.17 0.93
C ALA A 63 13.60 -5.48 0.95
N GLU A 64 14.15 -5.90 -0.18
CA GLU A 64 15.56 -6.31 -0.30
C GLU A 64 16.53 -5.12 -0.25
N THR A 65 16.11 -3.96 -0.75
CA THR A 65 16.98 -2.78 -0.89
C THR A 65 16.58 -1.65 0.07
N GLY A 66 15.39 -1.72 0.68
CA GLY A 66 14.76 -0.62 1.41
C GLY A 66 14.35 0.57 0.54
N ARG A 67 14.50 0.48 -0.79
CA ARG A 67 14.26 1.58 -1.72
C ARG A 67 12.78 1.93 -1.73
N LEU A 68 12.46 3.17 -1.40
CA LEU A 68 11.11 3.73 -1.56
C LEU A 68 10.83 3.91 -3.06
N VAL A 69 9.78 3.26 -3.54
CA VAL A 69 9.36 3.32 -4.96
C VAL A 69 8.06 4.08 -5.15
N TYR A 70 7.29 4.27 -4.07
CA TYR A 70 6.07 5.06 -4.08
C TYR A 70 5.77 5.61 -2.68
N SER A 71 5.22 6.82 -2.61
CA SER A 71 4.63 7.37 -1.39
C SER A 71 3.48 8.32 -1.71
N SER A 72 2.42 8.28 -0.92
CA SER A 72 1.30 9.21 -1.00
C SER A 72 0.63 9.39 0.36
N THR A 73 -0.05 10.52 0.53
CA THR A 73 -0.93 10.83 1.67
C THR A 73 -2.40 11.00 1.26
N ARG A 74 -2.72 10.74 -0.02
CA ARG A 74 -4.09 10.85 -0.54
C ARG A 74 -4.93 9.68 -0.08
N GLY A 75 -6.22 9.90 0.13
CA GLY A 75 -7.15 8.87 0.64
C GLY A 75 -7.56 7.81 -0.38
N ASP A 76 -7.78 8.17 -1.64
CA ASP A 76 -8.14 7.25 -2.72
C ASP A 76 -7.22 7.50 -3.92
N GLU A 77 -6.44 6.51 -4.36
CA GLU A 77 -5.47 6.71 -5.44
C GLU A 77 -5.15 5.42 -6.22
N LEU A 78 -4.77 5.60 -7.48
CA LEU A 78 -4.15 4.61 -8.35
C LEU A 78 -2.65 4.91 -8.45
N PHE A 79 -1.82 3.88 -8.33
CA PHE A 79 -0.37 3.99 -8.49
C PHE A 79 0.17 2.93 -9.43
N GLU A 80 1.31 3.23 -10.05
CA GLU A 80 2.08 2.32 -10.87
C GLU A 80 3.53 2.38 -10.42
N ILE A 81 4.15 1.21 -10.22
CA ILE A 81 5.56 1.08 -9.88
C ILE A 81 6.24 0.03 -10.75
N THR A 82 7.55 0.17 -10.92
CA THR A 82 8.39 -0.84 -11.56
C THR A 82 9.39 -1.37 -10.54
N ALA A 83 9.40 -2.68 -10.32
CA ALA A 83 10.38 -3.32 -9.44
C ALA A 83 11.78 -3.26 -10.07
N ALA A 84 12.78 -2.78 -9.33
CA ALA A 84 14.16 -2.71 -9.82
C ALA A 84 14.90 -4.04 -9.67
N VAL A 85 14.49 -4.87 -8.71
CA VAL A 85 15.12 -6.16 -8.40
C VAL A 85 14.05 -7.23 -8.21
N ASP A 86 14.44 -8.50 -8.37
CA ASP A 86 13.62 -9.62 -7.93
C ASP A 86 13.53 -9.62 -6.41
N GLY A 87 12.34 -9.85 -5.87
CA GLY A 87 12.14 -9.93 -4.43
C GLY A 87 10.75 -9.56 -3.99
N ARG A 88 10.65 -8.93 -2.81
CA ARG A 88 9.37 -8.49 -2.24
C ARG A 88 9.23 -6.98 -2.25
N LEU A 89 8.00 -6.53 -2.41
CA LEU A 89 7.57 -5.15 -2.24
C LEU A 89 6.70 -5.06 -1.00
N GLU A 90 7.05 -4.17 -0.09
CA GLU A 90 6.29 -3.87 1.12
C GLU A 90 5.35 -2.70 0.85
N VAL A 91 4.05 -2.97 0.80
CA VAL A 91 3.01 -1.95 0.71
C VAL A 91 2.53 -1.65 2.11
N CYS A 92 2.90 -0.49 2.64
CA CYS A 92 2.59 -0.11 4.00
C CYS A 92 1.58 1.04 4.06
N PHE A 93 0.70 0.95 5.05
CA PHE A 93 -0.31 1.95 5.38
C PHE A 93 -0.12 2.38 6.83
N GLN A 94 0.04 3.68 7.05
CA GLN A 94 0.20 4.26 8.38
C GLN A 94 -0.95 5.23 8.65
N ASN A 95 -1.68 5.00 9.73
CA ASN A 95 -2.72 5.90 10.19
C ASN A 95 -2.09 6.99 11.06
N LEU A 96 -2.11 8.24 10.57
CA LEU A 96 -1.51 9.38 11.26
C LEU A 96 -2.39 9.96 12.35
N HIS A 97 -3.65 9.50 12.47
CA HIS A 97 -4.49 9.92 13.58
C HIS A 97 -3.88 9.42 14.89
N ALA A 98 -3.52 10.33 15.79
CA ALA A 98 -3.17 10.01 17.16
C ALA A 98 -4.47 10.13 17.98
N GLY A 99 -4.93 8.99 18.52
CA GLY A 99 -6.20 8.90 19.26
C GLY A 99 -6.22 9.58 20.63
#